data_AF-A0A1T3CQI7-F1
#
_entry.id   AF-A0A1T3CQI7-F1
#
_cell.length_a   1.000
_cell.length_b   1.000
_cell.length_c   1.000
_cell.angle_alpha   90.00
_cell.angle_beta   90.00
_cell.angle_gamma   90.00
#
_symmetry.space_group_name_H-M   'P 1'
#
loop_
_entity.id
_entity.type
_entity.pdbx_description
1 polymer ?
#
loop_
_entity_poly.entity_id
_entity_poly.type
_entity_poly.pdbx_seq_one_letter_code
_entity_poly.pdbx_strand_id
1 'polypeptide(L)'
;MSYASLRGPVSPKPVKERTGRVGRPSKPKPPLPLGNPKRRGRPPKAPSPLPWQVYRSLPTSFTAFLCEWSGCKAELHNLDTLRRHVSVVHCRKASLICCWGKCAQSSQTSAPYQFPNVPSLRAHIEKKHLIPFSWHTGDGPRNYGAPNQRLKDEEIPDYLKDDQGNQVTPSIRDQEVEDFATWKHNRQKLKDLLVQLNDNLPSEESDSPIDED
;
A
#
# COMPACT_ATOMS: atom_id res chain seq x y z
N MET A 1 -10.59 -12.39 30.07
CA MET A 1 -9.57 -11.48 29.50
C MET A 1 -10.23 -10.67 28.40
N SER A 2 -10.33 -9.34 28.54
CA SER A 2 -11.11 -8.50 27.62
C SER A 2 -10.27 -7.89 26.50
N TYR A 3 -10.89 -7.68 25.34
CA TYR A 3 -10.30 -7.12 24.12
C TYR A 3 -9.63 -5.74 24.31
N ALA A 4 -9.98 -5.04 25.39
CA ALA A 4 -9.39 -3.75 25.76
C ALA A 4 -7.89 -3.83 26.10
N SER A 5 -7.42 -4.98 26.60
CA SER A 5 -6.03 -5.16 27.04
C SER A 5 -5.01 -5.34 25.91
N LEU A 6 -5.46 -5.51 24.66
CA LEU A 6 -4.60 -5.71 23.48
C LEU A 6 -4.25 -4.39 22.76
N ARG A 7 -4.79 -3.25 23.20
CA ARG A 7 -4.39 -1.93 22.67
C ARG A 7 -3.21 -1.41 23.47
N GLY A 8 -2.06 -1.27 22.82
CA GLY A 8 -0.86 -0.66 23.41
C GLY A 8 -1.12 0.74 23.99
N PRO A 9 -0.19 1.24 24.83
CA PRO A 9 -0.39 2.49 25.56
C PRO A 9 -0.58 3.68 24.60
N VAL A 10 -1.63 4.46 24.85
CA VAL A 10 -1.94 5.69 24.12
C VAL A 10 -0.80 6.70 24.37
N SER A 11 -0.08 7.07 23.32
CA SER A 11 0.93 8.14 23.41
C SER A 11 0.27 9.45 23.87
N PRO A 12 0.90 10.21 24.78
CA PRO A 12 0.33 11.45 25.27
C PRO A 12 0.24 12.45 24.12
N LYS A 13 -0.99 12.89 23.81
CA LYS A 13 -1.20 14.00 22.89
C LYS A 13 -0.67 15.29 23.53
N PRO A 14 -0.02 16.19 22.77
CA PRO A 14 0.37 17.49 23.30
C PRO A 14 -0.90 18.24 23.74
N VAL A 15 -0.94 18.58 25.02
CA VAL A 15 -1.97 19.45 25.62
C VAL A 15 -1.83 20.82 24.96
N LYS A 16 -2.64 21.08 23.94
CA LYS A 16 -2.91 22.46 23.55
C LYS A 16 -3.88 23.03 24.58
N GLU A 17 -3.37 23.93 25.41
CA GLU A 17 -4.16 24.77 26.29
C GLU A 17 -5.38 25.31 25.52
N ARG A 18 -6.55 24.88 25.94
CA ARG A 18 -7.81 25.49 25.49
C ARG A 18 -7.89 26.82 26.22
N THR A 19 -7.33 27.88 25.63
CA THR A 19 -7.72 29.25 25.99
C THR A 19 -9.19 29.39 25.62
N GLY A 20 -10.07 29.13 26.60
CA GLY A 20 -11.49 29.39 26.47
C GLY A 20 -11.67 30.86 26.08
N ARG A 21 -12.29 31.11 24.92
CA ARG A 21 -12.78 32.45 24.63
C ARG A 21 -13.87 32.75 25.65
N VAL A 22 -13.59 33.70 26.54
CA VAL A 22 -14.59 34.32 27.41
C VAL A 22 -15.79 34.73 26.57
N GLY A 23 -16.98 34.23 26.93
CA GLY A 23 -18.23 34.57 26.27
C GLY A 23 -18.42 36.08 26.26
N ARG A 24 -18.59 36.64 25.07
CA ARG A 24 -18.91 38.06 24.91
C ARG A 24 -20.38 38.25 25.30
N PRO A 25 -20.73 39.18 26.22
CA PRO A 25 -22.13 39.41 26.58
C PRO A 25 -22.94 39.84 25.35
N SER A 26 -24.16 39.31 25.23
CA SER A 26 -25.12 39.63 24.18
C SER A 26 -25.58 41.07 24.32
N LYS A 27 -25.08 41.95 23.45
CA LYS A 27 -25.69 43.27 23.26
C LYS A 27 -27.01 43.13 22.50
N PRO A 28 -28.11 43.79 22.92
CA PRO A 28 -29.35 43.79 22.17
C PRO A 28 -29.15 44.45 20.80
N LYS A 29 -29.74 43.84 19.76
CA LYS A 29 -29.68 44.34 18.38
C LYS A 29 -30.49 45.64 18.26
N PRO A 30 -29.95 46.72 17.67
CA PRO A 30 -30.77 47.85 17.23
C PRO A 30 -31.60 47.46 16.00
N PRO A 31 -32.70 48.17 15.69
CA PRO A 31 -33.54 47.88 14.53
C PRO A 31 -32.73 48.06 13.24
N LEU A 32 -32.83 47.07 12.35
CA LEU A 32 -32.13 47.02 11.06
C LEU A 32 -32.55 48.18 10.15
N PRO A 33 -31.61 48.97 9.58
CA PRO A 33 -31.80 49.58 8.28
C PRO A 33 -31.54 48.53 7.18
N LEU A 34 -32.31 48.69 6.11
CA LEU A 34 -32.35 47.88 4.90
C LEU A 34 -30.94 47.62 4.30
N GLY A 35 -30.62 46.35 4.07
CA GLY A 35 -29.69 45.94 3.01
C GLY A 35 -28.19 46.10 3.29
N ASN A 36 -27.63 45.35 4.24
CA ASN A 36 -26.18 45.09 4.23
C ASN A 36 -25.88 43.92 3.27
N PRO A 37 -25.07 44.10 2.20
CA PRO A 37 -24.67 42.99 1.34
C PRO A 37 -23.90 41.97 2.18
N LYS A 38 -24.34 40.70 2.13
CA LYS A 38 -23.67 39.58 2.79
C LYS A 38 -22.18 39.62 2.43
N ARG A 39 -21.30 39.65 3.45
CA ARG A 39 -19.83 39.60 3.25
C ARG A 39 -19.53 38.42 2.31
N ARG A 40 -18.88 38.70 1.18
CA ARG A 40 -18.44 37.65 0.24
C ARG A 40 -17.59 36.66 1.04
N GLY A 41 -18.11 35.46 1.20
CA GLY A 41 -17.40 34.37 1.86
C GLY A 41 -16.11 34.04 1.12
N ARG A 42 -15.24 33.26 1.77
CA ARG A 42 -14.01 32.75 1.15
C ARG A 42 -14.36 32.14 -0.21
N PRO A 43 -13.58 32.44 -1.28
CA PRO A 43 -13.83 31.83 -2.59
C PRO A 43 -13.89 30.30 -2.45
N PRO A 44 -14.70 29.62 -3.29
CA PRO A 44 -14.80 28.17 -3.29
C PRO A 44 -13.41 27.55 -3.29
N LYS A 45 -13.20 26.56 -2.43
CA LYS A 45 -11.94 25.81 -2.43
C LYS A 45 -11.81 25.16 -3.81
N ALA A 46 -10.62 25.28 -4.41
CA ALA A 46 -10.31 24.56 -5.63
C ALA A 46 -10.65 23.07 -5.46
N PRO A 47 -11.15 22.40 -6.52
CA PRO A 47 -11.43 20.98 -6.47
C PRO A 47 -10.16 20.22 -6.03
N SER A 48 -10.34 19.19 -5.21
CA SER A 48 -9.24 18.31 -4.83
C SER A 48 -8.66 17.65 -6.08
N PRO A 49 -7.33 17.43 -6.15
CA PRO A 49 -6.74 16.65 -7.23
C PRO A 49 -7.36 15.25 -7.27
N LEU A 50 -7.57 14.73 -8.47
CA LEU A 50 -8.06 13.38 -8.68
C LEU A 50 -7.06 12.35 -8.11
N PRO A 51 -7.49 11.16 -7.67
CA PRO A 51 -6.60 10.16 -7.08
C PRO A 51 -5.37 9.81 -7.95
N TRP A 52 -5.52 9.77 -9.27
CA TRP A 52 -4.41 9.50 -10.20
C TRP A 52 -3.38 10.65 -10.26
N GLN A 53 -3.82 11.90 -10.09
CA GLN A 53 -2.94 13.06 -10.04
C GLN A 53 -2.11 13.03 -8.75
N VAL A 54 -2.76 12.67 -7.63
CA VAL A 54 -2.08 12.44 -6.36
C VAL A 54 -1.03 11.33 -6.53
N TYR A 55 -1.41 10.17 -7.09
CA TYR A 55 -0.50 9.06 -7.33
C TYR A 55 0.75 9.44 -8.14
N ARG A 56 0.58 10.18 -9.25
CA ARG A 56 1.71 10.63 -10.09
C ARG A 56 2.59 11.69 -9.44
N SER A 57 2.06 12.42 -8.46
CA SER A 57 2.80 13.45 -7.72
C SER A 57 3.65 12.88 -6.58
N LEU A 58 3.45 11.62 -6.20
CA LEU A 58 4.22 10.99 -5.14
C LEU A 58 5.67 10.75 -5.60
N PRO A 59 6.67 11.05 -4.76
CA PRO A 59 8.05 10.73 -5.08
C PRO A 59 8.21 9.20 -5.11
N THR A 60 8.54 8.64 -6.27
CA THR A 60 8.83 7.22 -6.43
C THR A 60 10.34 6.99 -6.32
N SER A 61 10.76 6.26 -5.29
CA SER A 61 12.13 5.75 -5.19
C SER A 61 12.16 4.29 -5.64
N PHE A 62 13.00 3.97 -6.62
CA PHE A 62 13.25 2.60 -7.02
C PHE A 62 14.47 2.05 -6.30
N THR A 63 14.37 0.83 -5.77
CA THR A 63 15.52 0.17 -5.17
C THR A 63 16.49 -0.27 -6.27
N ALA A 64 17.76 0.13 -6.14
CA ALA A 64 18.81 -0.30 -7.05
C ALA A 64 19.20 -1.77 -6.78
N PHE A 65 19.30 -2.56 -7.85
CA PHE A 65 19.77 -3.95 -7.79
C PHE A 65 21.29 -3.95 -8.02
N LEU A 66 22.05 -3.80 -6.93
CA LEU A 66 23.50 -3.73 -7.00
C LEU A 66 24.12 -5.11 -7.18
N CYS A 67 25.05 -5.25 -8.11
CA CYS A 67 25.88 -6.44 -8.20
C CYS A 67 27.04 -6.35 -7.21
N GLU A 68 27.00 -7.18 -6.16
CA GLU A 68 28.05 -7.21 -5.13
C GLU A 68 29.23 -8.14 -5.48
N TRP A 69 29.38 -8.50 -6.75
CA TRP A 69 30.56 -9.25 -7.17
C TRP A 69 31.82 -8.40 -6.95
N SER A 70 32.91 -9.01 -6.48
CA SER A 70 34.17 -8.30 -6.21
C SER A 70 34.63 -7.49 -7.42
N GLY A 71 34.69 -6.16 -7.25
CA GLY A 71 35.07 -5.20 -8.29
C GLY A 71 33.96 -4.83 -9.29
N CYS A 72 32.75 -5.35 -9.15
CA CYS A 72 31.61 -4.95 -9.98
C CYS A 72 30.88 -3.75 -9.35
N LYS A 73 30.53 -2.77 -10.19
CA LYS A 73 29.76 -1.57 -9.80
C LYS A 73 28.45 -1.48 -10.61
N ALA A 74 27.96 -2.61 -11.12
CA ALA A 74 26.76 -2.61 -11.94
C ALA A 74 25.54 -2.36 -11.05
N GLU A 75 24.81 -1.31 -11.39
CA GLU A 75 23.49 -1.00 -10.82
C GLU A 75 22.43 -1.41 -11.83
N LEU A 76 21.53 -2.30 -11.43
CA LEU A 76 20.49 -2.85 -12.31
C LEU A 76 19.10 -2.46 -11.81
N HIS A 77 18.12 -2.55 -12.70
CA HIS A 77 16.75 -2.11 -12.44
C HIS A 77 15.84 -3.22 -11.88
N ASN A 78 16.17 -4.48 -12.12
CA ASN A 78 15.39 -5.62 -11.63
C ASN A 78 16.25 -6.85 -11.39
N LEU A 79 15.67 -7.83 -10.71
CA LEU A 79 16.39 -9.04 -10.33
C LEU A 79 16.71 -9.93 -11.53
N ASP A 80 15.85 -9.95 -12.55
CA ASP A 80 16.09 -10.72 -13.77
C ASP A 80 17.29 -10.21 -14.57
N THR A 81 17.48 -8.89 -14.65
CA THR A 81 18.66 -8.30 -15.26
C THR A 81 19.90 -8.58 -14.43
N LEU A 82 19.81 -8.56 -13.10
CA LEU A 82 20.90 -8.97 -12.22
C LEU A 82 21.28 -10.44 -12.44
N ARG A 83 20.32 -11.37 -12.48
CA ARG A 83 20.56 -12.79 -12.80
C ARG A 83 21.30 -12.96 -14.13
N ARG A 84 20.83 -12.29 -15.17
CA ARG A 84 21.46 -12.33 -16.51
C ARG A 84 22.85 -11.74 -16.48
N HIS A 85 23.03 -10.58 -15.85
CA HIS A 85 24.30 -9.90 -15.69
C HIS A 85 25.33 -10.85 -15.05
N VAL A 86 24.97 -11.48 -13.94
CA VAL A 86 25.89 -12.38 -13.23
C VAL A 86 26.23 -13.62 -14.05
N SER A 87 25.25 -14.21 -14.72
CA SER A 87 25.44 -15.37 -15.59
C SER A 87 26.37 -15.09 -16.78
N VAL A 88 26.30 -13.90 -17.37
CA VAL A 88 27.08 -13.53 -18.56
C VAL A 88 28.44 -12.95 -18.20
N VAL A 89 28.48 -12.03 -17.23
CA VAL A 89 29.68 -11.26 -16.88
C VAL A 89 30.60 -12.05 -15.95
N HIS A 90 30.04 -12.80 -14.99
CA HIS A 90 30.82 -13.45 -13.95
C HIS A 90 30.95 -14.96 -14.15
N CYS A 91 29.88 -15.67 -14.50
CA CYS A 91 29.92 -17.13 -14.63
C CYS A 91 30.56 -17.66 -15.93
N ARG A 92 30.96 -16.81 -16.87
CA ARG A 92 31.67 -17.21 -18.10
C ARG A 92 33.20 -17.09 -18.00
N LYS A 93 33.71 -16.60 -16.86
CA LYS A 93 35.16 -16.45 -16.65
C LYS A 93 35.82 -17.81 -16.40
N ALA A 94 37.11 -17.91 -16.72
CA ALA A 94 37.89 -19.15 -16.57
C ALA A 94 37.96 -19.65 -15.12
N SER A 95 37.94 -18.74 -14.14
CA SER A 95 37.84 -19.08 -12.73
C SER A 95 36.37 -19.24 -12.31
N LEU A 96 35.94 -20.50 -12.16
CA LEU A 96 34.61 -20.84 -11.64
C LEU A 96 34.56 -20.70 -10.12
N ILE A 97 34.86 -19.51 -9.60
CA ILE A 97 34.91 -19.20 -8.17
C ILE A 97 33.85 -18.13 -7.88
N CYS A 98 33.12 -18.29 -6.78
CA CYS A 98 32.17 -17.26 -6.34
C CYS A 98 32.93 -16.11 -5.66
N CYS A 99 32.85 -14.91 -6.23
CA CYS A 99 33.43 -13.71 -5.61
C CYS A 99 32.35 -12.72 -5.15
N TRP A 100 31.17 -13.21 -4.77
CA TRP A 100 30.06 -12.37 -4.32
C TRP A 100 30.26 -11.87 -2.89
N GLY A 101 30.30 -10.56 -2.67
CA GLY A 101 30.32 -9.92 -1.36
C GLY A 101 31.21 -10.64 -0.33
N LYS A 102 30.61 -11.08 0.77
CA LYS A 102 31.29 -11.84 1.84
C LYS A 102 31.55 -13.32 1.50
N CYS A 103 30.94 -13.86 0.44
CA CYS A 103 31.22 -15.23 -0.01
C CYS A 103 32.68 -15.39 -0.46
N ALA A 104 33.24 -14.33 -1.06
CA ALA A 104 34.65 -14.26 -1.44
C ALA A 104 35.60 -14.29 -0.22
N GLN A 105 35.11 -13.88 0.96
CA GLN A 105 35.87 -13.82 2.19
C GLN A 105 35.81 -15.15 2.96
N SER A 106 34.69 -15.87 2.89
CA SER A 106 34.59 -17.23 3.44
C SER A 106 35.59 -18.20 2.78
N SER A 107 35.99 -17.94 1.54
CA SER A 107 37.04 -18.64 0.80
C SER A 107 38.46 -18.13 1.09
N GLN A 108 38.67 -17.29 2.11
CA GLN A 108 40.02 -16.88 2.54
C GLN A 108 40.54 -17.70 3.72
N THR A 109 39.64 -18.29 4.52
CA THR A 109 40.01 -19.18 5.64
C THR A 109 40.38 -20.60 5.16
N SER A 110 39.93 -20.99 3.97
CA SER A 110 40.28 -22.22 3.27
C SER A 110 40.43 -21.93 1.78
N ALA A 111 41.17 -22.75 1.03
CA ALA A 111 41.39 -22.54 -0.41
C ALA A 111 40.07 -22.24 -1.15
N PRO A 112 40.06 -21.30 -2.12
CA PRO A 112 38.83 -20.89 -2.77
C PRO A 112 38.15 -22.05 -3.46
N TYR A 113 36.89 -22.30 -3.06
CA TYR A 113 36.11 -23.40 -3.60
C TYR A 113 35.84 -23.13 -5.10
N GLN A 114 36.52 -23.90 -5.94
CA GLN A 114 36.32 -23.89 -7.37
C GLN A 114 35.20 -24.85 -7.73
N PHE A 115 34.17 -24.32 -8.38
CA PHE A 115 33.04 -25.11 -8.84
C PHE A 115 33.44 -25.95 -10.05
N PRO A 116 32.93 -27.20 -10.16
CA PRO A 116 33.29 -28.10 -11.25
C PRO A 116 32.79 -27.64 -12.62
N ASN A 117 31.71 -26.84 -12.66
CA ASN A 117 31.06 -26.44 -13.90
C ASN A 117 30.22 -25.16 -13.70
N VAL A 118 29.96 -24.45 -14.81
CA VAL A 118 29.18 -23.20 -14.79
C VAL A 118 27.78 -23.36 -14.15
N PRO A 119 27.02 -24.45 -14.39
CA PRO A 119 25.70 -24.63 -13.77
C PRO A 119 25.76 -24.74 -12.24
N SER A 120 26.78 -25.38 -11.67
CA SER A 120 26.91 -25.48 -10.20
C SER A 120 27.23 -24.13 -9.57
N LEU A 121 28.10 -23.32 -10.20
CA LEU A 121 28.34 -21.94 -9.77
C LEU A 121 27.07 -21.09 -9.84
N ARG A 122 26.28 -21.20 -10.93
CA ARG A 122 24.99 -20.50 -11.05
C ARG A 122 24.00 -20.92 -9.97
N ALA A 123 23.86 -22.22 -9.73
CA ALA A 123 22.95 -22.74 -8.71
C ALA A 123 23.35 -22.28 -7.30
N HIS A 124 24.66 -22.21 -7.03
CA HIS A 124 25.18 -21.65 -5.79
C HIS A 124 24.80 -20.17 -5.65
N ILE A 125 25.06 -19.35 -6.67
CA ILE A 125 24.76 -17.91 -6.64
C ILE A 125 23.25 -17.67 -6.46
N GLU A 126 22.42 -18.42 -7.21
CA GLU A 126 20.96 -18.28 -7.10
C GLU A 126 20.50 -18.58 -5.67
N LYS A 127 20.90 -19.73 -5.10
CA LYS A 127 20.46 -20.16 -3.78
C LYS A 127 21.03 -19.35 -2.62
N LYS A 128 22.30 -18.95 -2.69
CA LYS A 128 23.01 -18.29 -1.59
C LYS A 128 22.93 -16.77 -1.63
N HIS A 129 22.75 -16.18 -2.81
CA HIS A 129 22.81 -14.72 -2.96
C HIS A 129 21.51 -14.14 -3.52
N LEU A 130 21.01 -14.66 -4.65
CA LEU A 130 19.89 -14.01 -5.34
C LEU A 130 18.52 -14.28 -4.70
N ILE A 131 18.26 -15.49 -4.20
CA ILE A 131 17.00 -15.79 -3.47
C ILE A 131 16.89 -14.99 -2.16
N PRO A 132 17.92 -14.95 -1.28
CA PRO A 132 17.86 -14.09 -0.10
C PRO A 132 17.70 -12.61 -0.45
N PHE A 133 18.35 -12.15 -1.52
CA PHE A 133 18.21 -10.79 -2.01
C PHE A 133 16.78 -10.48 -2.49
N SER A 134 16.14 -11.44 -3.16
CA SER A 134 14.74 -11.30 -3.63
C SER A 134 13.75 -11.21 -2.48
N TRP A 135 14.00 -11.90 -1.36
CA TRP A 135 13.16 -11.77 -0.17
C TRP A 135 13.24 -10.38 0.47
N HIS A 136 14.39 -9.72 0.38
CA HIS A 136 14.57 -8.38 0.93
C HIS A 136 14.04 -7.27 0.01
N THR A 137 14.25 -7.42 -1.30
CA THR A 137 14.09 -6.32 -2.27
C THR A 137 12.95 -6.54 -3.26
N GLY A 138 12.39 -7.75 -3.31
CA GLY A 138 11.49 -8.18 -4.37
C GLY A 138 12.20 -8.38 -5.71
N ASP A 139 11.41 -8.64 -6.77
CA ASP A 139 11.94 -8.89 -8.11
C ASP A 139 12.17 -7.60 -8.94
N GLY A 140 11.59 -6.49 -8.51
CA GLY A 140 11.62 -5.23 -9.25
C GLY A 140 10.66 -5.19 -10.46
N PRO A 141 10.66 -4.10 -11.22
CA PRO A 141 9.80 -3.94 -12.40
C PRO A 141 10.10 -4.99 -13.47
N ARG A 142 9.06 -5.64 -14.01
CA ARG A 142 9.22 -6.56 -15.15
C ARG A 142 9.44 -5.76 -16.43
N ASN A 143 10.47 -6.13 -17.18
CA ASN A 143 10.76 -5.52 -18.50
C ASN A 143 9.89 -6.10 -19.64
N TYR A 144 9.06 -7.11 -19.35
CA TYR A 144 8.14 -7.71 -20.30
C TYR A 144 6.72 -7.30 -19.93
N GLY A 145 6.08 -6.55 -20.82
CA GLY A 145 4.74 -6.02 -20.62
C GLY A 145 4.63 -4.69 -21.35
N ALA A 146 4.05 -4.71 -22.54
CA ALA A 146 3.67 -3.47 -23.20
C ALA A 146 2.71 -2.71 -22.26
N PRO A 147 2.92 -1.40 -22.00
CA PRO A 147 2.03 -0.61 -21.14
C PRO A 147 0.59 -0.47 -21.70
N ASN A 148 0.34 -0.99 -22.91
CA ASN A 148 -0.91 -0.84 -23.66
C ASN A 148 -1.50 -2.16 -24.15
N GLN A 149 -1.13 -3.31 -23.61
CA GLN A 149 -2.06 -4.43 -23.68
C GLN A 149 -3.13 -4.16 -22.62
N ARG A 150 -4.16 -3.40 -23.02
CA ARG A 150 -5.49 -3.71 -22.47
C ARG A 150 -5.61 -5.21 -22.63
N LEU A 151 -5.66 -5.94 -21.52
CA LEU A 151 -6.14 -7.30 -21.54
C LEU A 151 -7.36 -7.28 -22.47
N LYS A 152 -7.39 -8.17 -23.45
CA LYS A 152 -8.61 -8.40 -24.22
C LYS A 152 -9.62 -8.95 -23.21
N ASP A 153 -10.23 -8.02 -22.51
CA ASP A 153 -11.10 -8.19 -21.36
C ASP A 153 -12.52 -8.25 -21.91
N GLU A 154 -13.07 -9.44 -22.02
CA GLU A 154 -14.51 -9.61 -21.86
C GLU A 154 -14.82 -10.67 -20.80
N GLU A 155 -13.98 -11.70 -20.65
CA GLU A 155 -14.25 -12.77 -19.70
C GLU A 155 -13.76 -12.43 -18.29
N ILE A 156 -14.70 -12.33 -17.36
CA ILE A 156 -14.43 -12.25 -15.91
C ILE A 156 -13.82 -13.60 -15.49
N PRO A 157 -12.65 -13.63 -14.82
CA PRO A 157 -12.03 -14.87 -14.37
C PRO A 157 -12.95 -15.73 -13.49
N ASP A 158 -12.88 -17.05 -13.64
CA ASP A 158 -13.80 -17.99 -12.97
C ASP A 158 -13.75 -17.94 -11.44
N TYR A 159 -12.61 -17.54 -10.85
CA TYR A 159 -12.50 -17.36 -9.40
C TYR A 159 -13.31 -16.17 -8.86
N LEU A 160 -13.90 -15.33 -9.73
CA LEU A 160 -14.80 -14.22 -9.36
C LEU A 160 -16.28 -14.56 -9.60
N LYS A 161 -16.57 -15.77 -10.12
CA LYS A 161 -17.92 -16.29 -10.34
C LYS A 161 -18.28 -17.31 -9.25
N ASP A 162 -19.57 -17.48 -8.98
CA ASP A 162 -20.08 -18.61 -8.21
C ASP A 162 -20.06 -19.89 -9.06
N ASP A 163 -20.46 -20.99 -8.45
CA ASP A 163 -20.66 -22.30 -9.10
C ASP A 163 -21.70 -22.27 -10.23
N GLN A 164 -22.56 -21.26 -10.27
CA GLN A 164 -23.59 -21.03 -11.29
C GLN A 164 -23.13 -20.04 -12.39
N GLY A 165 -21.90 -19.52 -12.30
CA GLY A 165 -21.35 -18.56 -13.25
C GLY A 165 -21.75 -17.09 -13.01
N ASN A 166 -22.50 -16.78 -11.96
CA ASN A 166 -22.84 -15.40 -11.60
C ASN A 166 -21.65 -14.73 -10.91
N GLN A 167 -21.45 -13.45 -11.20
CA GLN A 167 -20.40 -12.67 -10.55
C GLN A 167 -20.75 -12.38 -9.09
N VAL A 168 -19.97 -12.92 -8.15
CA VAL A 168 -20.18 -12.71 -6.70
C VAL A 168 -19.55 -11.41 -6.22
N THR A 169 -18.44 -11.01 -6.84
CA THR A 169 -17.71 -9.79 -6.48
C THR A 169 -18.06 -8.67 -7.43
N PRO A 170 -18.65 -7.54 -6.97
CA PRO A 170 -18.99 -6.41 -7.82
C PRO A 170 -17.80 -5.95 -8.68
N SER A 171 -18.05 -5.68 -9.96
CA SER A 171 -17.02 -5.18 -10.87
C SER A 171 -16.58 -3.78 -10.46
N ILE A 172 -15.27 -3.56 -10.41
CA ILE A 172 -14.67 -2.23 -10.21
C ILE A 172 -14.41 -1.48 -11.53
N ARG A 173 -14.70 -2.09 -12.69
CA ARG A 173 -14.35 -1.54 -14.01
C ARG A 173 -15.03 -0.19 -14.29
N ASP A 174 -16.31 -0.10 -13.99
CA ASP A 174 -17.16 1.06 -14.29
C ASP A 174 -17.53 1.84 -13.02
N GLN A 175 -16.81 1.59 -11.92
CA GLN A 175 -17.04 2.32 -10.68
C GLN A 175 -16.54 3.75 -10.84
N GLU A 176 -17.45 4.73 -10.73
CA GLU A 176 -17.10 6.13 -10.77
C GLU A 176 -16.15 6.47 -9.61
N VAL A 177 -14.99 7.07 -9.94
CA VAL A 177 -14.02 7.49 -8.94
C VAL A 177 -14.55 8.73 -8.24
N GLU A 178 -14.83 8.60 -6.95
CA GLU A 178 -15.32 9.71 -6.14
C GLU A 178 -14.26 10.79 -5.92
N ASP A 179 -14.65 12.05 -6.05
CA ASP A 179 -13.87 13.19 -5.57
C ASP A 179 -13.77 13.20 -4.03
N PHE A 180 -12.79 13.91 -3.47
CA PHE A 180 -12.59 13.94 -2.02
C PHE A 180 -13.81 14.48 -1.24
N ALA A 181 -14.55 15.41 -1.84
CA ALA A 181 -15.75 15.98 -1.23
C ALA A 181 -16.91 14.98 -1.20
N THR A 182 -17.13 14.24 -2.29
CA THR A 182 -18.17 13.20 -2.38
C THR A 182 -17.81 12.02 -1.48
N TRP A 183 -16.55 11.57 -1.48
CA TRP A 183 -16.05 10.54 -0.56
C TRP A 183 -16.30 10.91 0.91
N LYS A 184 -16.02 12.15 1.30
CA LYS A 184 -16.25 12.60 2.69
C LYS A 184 -17.73 12.59 3.05
N HIS A 185 -18.59 13.02 2.13
CA HIS A 185 -20.04 13.03 2.34
C HIS A 185 -20.60 11.61 2.44
N ASN A 186 -20.21 10.72 1.52
CA ASN A 186 -20.62 9.32 1.48
C ASN A 186 -20.14 8.58 2.74
N ARG A 187 -18.92 8.85 3.21
CA ARG A 187 -18.41 8.30 4.45
C ARG A 187 -19.19 8.79 5.69
N GLN A 188 -19.66 10.03 5.69
CA GLN A 188 -20.52 10.53 6.76
C GLN A 188 -21.88 9.84 6.73
N LYS A 189 -22.51 9.78 5.55
CA LYS A 189 -23.78 9.10 5.33
C LYS A 189 -23.73 7.63 5.74
N LEU A 190 -22.66 6.92 5.38
CA LEU A 190 -22.46 5.51 5.76
C LEU A 190 -22.38 5.34 7.28
N LYS A 191 -21.69 6.25 7.99
CA LYS A 191 -21.65 6.20 9.46
C LYS A 191 -23.03 6.42 10.07
N ASP A 192 -23.78 7.39 9.54
CA ASP A 192 -25.12 7.69 10.04
C ASP A 192 -26.06 6.49 9.83
N LEU A 193 -25.97 5.82 8.67
CA LEU A 193 -26.72 4.58 8.39
C LEU A 193 -26.33 3.43 9.33
N LEU A 194 -25.04 3.26 9.63
CA LEU A 194 -24.58 2.21 10.56
C LEU A 194 -25.07 2.47 11.99
N VAL A 195 -25.11 3.73 12.42
CA VAL A 195 -25.70 4.11 13.71
C VAL A 195 -27.19 3.79 13.71
N GLN A 196 -27.93 4.18 12.67
CA GLN A 196 -29.36 3.86 12.54
C GLN A 196 -29.63 2.36 12.55
N LEU A 197 -28.80 1.56 11.87
CA LEU A 197 -28.93 0.09 11.87
C LEU A 197 -28.74 -0.45 13.29
N ASN A 198 -27.72 0.04 14.00
CA ASN A 198 -27.46 -0.34 15.39
C ASN A 198 -28.58 0.06 16.35
N ASP A 199 -29.18 1.23 16.17
CA ASP A 199 -30.31 1.69 16.98
C ASP A 199 -31.59 0.88 16.69
N ASN A 200 -31.72 0.36 15.47
CA ASN A 200 -32.84 -0.50 15.06
C ASN A 200 -32.63 -1.99 15.39
N LEU A 201 -31.50 -2.39 15.98
CA LEU A 201 -31.33 -3.78 16.43
C LEU A 201 -32.29 -4.05 17.61
N PRO A 202 -33.00 -5.19 17.62
CA PRO A 202 -33.82 -5.59 18.75
C PRO A 202 -32.98 -5.69 20.02
N SER A 203 -33.49 -5.18 21.14
CA SER A 203 -32.86 -5.39 22.44
C SER A 203 -32.97 -6.86 22.84
N GLU A 204 -31.86 -7.47 23.25
CA GLU A 204 -31.76 -8.87 23.74
C GLU A 204 -32.65 -9.19 24.97
N GLU A 205 -33.40 -8.21 25.50
CA GLU A 205 -34.25 -8.35 26.69
C GLU A 205 -35.67 -8.88 26.38
N SER A 206 -36.08 -8.92 25.10
CA SER A 206 -37.42 -9.37 24.69
C SER A 206 -37.56 -10.88 24.45
N ASP A 207 -36.48 -11.66 24.63
CA ASP A 207 -36.48 -13.12 24.42
C ASP A 207 -36.46 -13.91 25.74
N SER A 208 -36.98 -13.30 26.82
CA SER A 208 -37.22 -14.03 28.08
C SER A 208 -38.47 -14.92 27.88
N PRO A 209 -38.37 -16.26 28.04
CA PRO A 209 -39.54 -17.12 27.96
C PRO A 209 -40.52 -16.73 29.06
N ILE A 210 -41.78 -16.52 28.70
CA ILE A 210 -42.89 -16.48 29.64
C ILE A 210 -42.93 -17.87 30.30
N ASP A 211 -42.55 -17.93 31.57
CA ASP A 211 -42.83 -19.11 32.40
C ASP A 211 -44.36 -19.14 32.61
N GLU A 212 -45.05 -20.11 31.99
CA GLU A 212 -46.47 -20.39 32.22
C GLU A 212 -46.62 -21.20 33.53
N ASP A 213 -47.32 -20.63 34.52
CA ASP A 213 -47.83 -21.28 35.74
C ASP A 213 -49.20 -21.95 35.51
#